data_AF-A0A419HTI8-F1
#
_entry.id   AF-A0A419HTI8-F1
#
_cell.length_a   1.000
_cell.length_b   1.000
_cell.length_c   1.000
_cell.angle_alpha   90.00
_cell.angle_beta   90.00
_cell.angle_gamma   90.00
#
_symmetry.space_group_name_H-M   'P 1'
#
loop_
_entity.id
_entity.type
_entity.pdbx_description
1 polymer ?
#
loop_
_entity_poly.entity_id
_entity_poly.type
_entity_poly.pdbx_seq_one_letter_code
_entity_poly.pdbx_strand_id
1 'polypeptide(L)'
;MVRWLYDEKYVEAAHEALKRPDCFLYYGDTDLFGSWGLLPFGQHRDSGSLDRSNYRTILADLQGTAVHDDPDGDGAENSTEFVDDFRSSHWLVGWSEQIMCRVLIDPNGLIEIDNLTRTFCRSVEIQHALADYPIFDESDWSELEYTECMEAFESTWSGMFWEEVSPNHADENMKYDVWRKLTECAYPEGFSDEEIAEAVLAWTWDFAWADYHATYADQLVLF
;
A
#
# COMPACT_ATOMS: atom_id res chain seq x y z
N MET A 1 -28.99 -0.54 29.36
CA MET A 1 -27.73 -1.12 29.87
C MET A 1 -26.79 -1.29 28.68
N VAL A 2 -26.16 -0.22 28.16
CA VAL A 2 -25.28 -0.34 26.98
C VAL A 2 -24.21 0.77 26.90
N ARG A 3 -24.50 2.05 27.19
CA ARG A 3 -23.52 3.16 27.00
C ARG A 3 -22.25 3.02 27.85
N TRP A 4 -22.38 2.72 29.14
CA TRP A 4 -21.25 2.60 30.07
C TRP A 4 -20.19 1.53 29.69
N LEU A 5 -20.61 0.41 29.07
CA LEU A 5 -19.67 -0.64 28.63
C LEU A 5 -18.90 -0.23 27.37
N TYR A 6 -19.50 0.60 26.51
CA TYR A 6 -18.80 1.13 25.34
C TYR A 6 -17.78 2.18 25.75
N ASP A 7 -18.08 3.01 26.75
CA ASP A 7 -17.16 4.05 27.21
C ASP A 7 -15.90 3.45 27.87
N GLU A 8 -16.03 2.33 28.58
CA GLU A 8 -14.92 1.66 29.29
C GLU A 8 -13.81 1.16 28.34
N LYS A 9 -14.16 0.55 27.19
CA LYS A 9 -13.16 0.06 26.23
C LYS A 9 -12.32 1.18 25.61
N TYR A 10 -12.89 2.36 25.36
CA TYR A 10 -12.15 3.48 24.78
C TYR A 10 -11.20 4.09 25.81
N VAL A 11 -11.65 4.21 27.06
CA VAL A 11 -10.82 4.71 28.16
C VAL A 11 -9.66 3.73 28.47
N GLU A 12 -9.92 2.43 28.49
CA GLU A 12 -8.88 1.40 28.65
C GLU A 12 -7.86 1.46 27.51
N ALA A 13 -8.33 1.54 26.26
CA ALA A 13 -7.45 1.70 25.10
C ALA A 13 -6.62 2.99 25.19
N ALA A 14 -7.20 4.09 25.66
CA ALA A 14 -6.49 5.36 25.83
C ALA A 14 -5.39 5.26 26.89
N HIS A 15 -5.66 4.57 28.01
CA HIS A 15 -4.66 4.32 29.04
C HIS A 15 -3.47 3.52 28.50
N GLU A 16 -3.71 2.49 27.69
CA GLU A 16 -2.64 1.70 27.09
C GLU A 16 -1.89 2.48 25.99
N ALA A 17 -2.61 3.24 25.15
CA ALA A 17 -2.00 4.07 24.09
C ALA A 17 -1.08 5.17 24.64
N LEU A 18 -1.41 5.73 25.81
CA LEU A 18 -0.63 6.76 26.51
C LEU A 18 0.43 6.17 27.45
N LYS A 19 0.58 4.85 27.51
CA LYS A 19 1.60 4.22 28.35
C LYS A 19 2.92 4.11 27.59
N ARG A 20 3.90 4.91 28.00
CA ARG A 20 5.25 4.84 27.44
C ARG A 20 5.91 3.48 27.74
N PRO A 21 6.41 2.74 26.72
CA PRO A 21 7.18 1.53 26.95
C PRO A 21 8.58 1.83 27.54
N ASP A 22 9.07 0.93 28.39
CA ASP A 22 10.35 1.10 29.11
C ASP A 22 11.57 1.27 28.18
N CYS A 23 11.54 0.67 26.99
CA CYS A 23 12.61 0.72 26.00
C CYS A 23 12.21 1.49 24.74
N PHE A 24 11.36 2.51 24.89
CA PHE A 24 10.94 3.34 23.76
C PHE A 24 11.77 4.62 23.63
N LEU A 25 12.28 4.83 22.42
CA LEU A 25 13.08 5.99 22.04
C LEU A 25 12.43 6.69 20.85
N TYR A 26 12.15 7.98 21.02
CA TYR A 26 11.55 8.83 20.01
C TYR A 26 12.20 10.21 20.08
N TYR A 27 12.45 10.77 18.89
CA TYR A 27 13.16 12.04 18.71
C TYR A 27 12.36 13.04 17.86
N GLY A 28 11.07 12.79 17.63
CA GLY A 28 10.19 13.75 16.97
C GLY A 28 9.62 14.77 17.95
N ASP A 29 8.88 15.74 17.40
CA ASP A 29 8.37 16.88 18.15
C ASP A 29 6.97 16.64 18.76
N THR A 30 6.33 15.51 18.44
CA THR A 30 4.99 15.16 18.94
C THR A 30 5.06 14.68 20.40
N ASP A 31 4.10 15.12 21.23
CA ASP A 31 3.98 14.73 22.64
C ASP A 31 3.42 13.30 22.82
N LEU A 32 4.18 12.32 22.34
CA LEU A 32 3.86 10.90 22.49
C LEU A 32 3.82 10.52 23.98
N PHE A 33 2.76 9.77 24.33
CA PHE A 33 2.40 9.30 25.66
C PHE A 33 1.96 10.37 26.67
N GLY A 34 2.07 11.66 26.33
CA GLY A 34 1.39 12.73 27.05
C GLY A 34 -0.03 12.90 26.55
N SER A 35 -0.17 13.16 25.25
CA SER A 35 -1.46 13.41 24.59
C SER A 35 -1.65 12.68 23.27
N TRP A 36 -0.58 12.11 22.72
CA TRP A 36 -0.58 11.30 21.51
C TRP A 36 -0.22 9.85 21.80
N GLY A 37 -0.74 8.93 20.98
CA GLY A 37 -0.45 7.51 21.05
C GLY A 37 0.01 6.95 19.71
N LEU A 38 0.84 5.92 19.75
CA LEU A 38 1.11 5.08 18.59
C LEU A 38 -0.02 4.08 18.41
N LEU A 39 -0.59 4.03 17.21
CA LEU A 39 -1.64 3.08 16.87
C LEU A 39 -1.02 1.73 16.44
N PRO A 40 -1.78 0.62 16.55
CA PRO A 40 -1.30 -0.71 16.15
C PRO A 40 -1.27 -0.90 14.61
N PHE A 41 -1.39 0.18 13.85
CA PHE A 41 -1.40 0.17 12.39
C PHE A 41 -0.05 0.68 11.89
N GLY A 42 0.68 -0.19 11.20
CA GLY A 42 1.99 0.13 10.69
C GLY A 42 2.32 -0.67 9.43
N GLN A 43 3.31 -0.20 8.71
CA GLN A 43 3.87 -0.88 7.56
C GLN A 43 5.39 -0.73 7.54
N HIS A 44 6.05 -1.53 6.72
CA HIS A 44 7.48 -1.44 6.48
C HIS A 44 7.78 -1.85 5.03
N ARG A 45 9.05 -1.74 4.61
CA ARG A 45 9.48 -2.10 3.25
C ARG A 45 8.95 -3.46 2.77
N ASP A 46 8.99 -4.46 3.65
CA ASP A 46 8.66 -5.84 3.29
C ASP A 46 7.19 -6.20 3.58
N SER A 47 6.31 -5.19 3.76
CA SER A 47 4.88 -5.40 4.01
C SER A 47 4.18 -5.92 2.75
N GLY A 48 3.29 -6.90 2.93
CA GLY A 48 2.47 -7.44 1.84
C GLY A 48 1.46 -6.41 1.32
N SER A 49 0.77 -6.74 0.23
CA SER A 49 -0.29 -5.90 -0.33
C SER A 49 -1.40 -5.59 0.70
N LEU A 50 -1.82 -6.58 1.49
CA LEU A 50 -2.84 -6.40 2.53
C LEU A 50 -2.41 -5.38 3.59
N ASP A 51 -1.21 -5.50 4.14
CA ASP A 51 -0.71 -4.58 5.17
C ASP A 51 -0.63 -3.15 4.64
N ARG A 52 -0.15 -2.98 3.40
CA ARG A 52 -0.03 -1.67 2.74
C ARG A 52 -1.40 -1.06 2.41
N SER A 53 -2.34 -1.88 1.95
CA SER A 53 -3.72 -1.47 1.69
C SER A 53 -4.41 -1.02 2.98
N ASN A 54 -4.37 -1.85 4.02
CA ASN A 54 -4.90 -1.50 5.35
C ASN A 54 -4.26 -0.22 5.87
N TYR A 55 -2.93 -0.10 5.81
CA TYR A 55 -2.22 1.08 6.30
C TYR A 55 -2.72 2.37 5.62
N ARG A 56 -2.73 2.41 4.28
CA ARG A 56 -3.09 3.64 3.54
C ARG A 56 -4.57 4.01 3.70
N THR A 57 -5.46 3.02 3.72
CA THR A 57 -6.90 3.25 3.80
C THR A 57 -7.34 3.61 5.22
N ILE A 58 -6.74 2.99 6.25
CA ILE A 58 -6.95 3.37 7.65
C ILE A 58 -6.42 4.78 7.91
N LEU A 59 -5.22 5.11 7.41
CA LEU A 59 -4.68 6.47 7.54
C LEU A 59 -5.62 7.50 6.92
N ALA A 60 -6.14 7.24 5.71
CA ALA A 60 -7.09 8.11 5.04
C ALA A 60 -8.42 8.24 5.83
N ASP A 61 -8.96 7.15 6.39
CA ASP A 61 -10.19 7.19 7.21
C ASP A 61 -10.00 7.98 8.50
N LEU A 62 -8.84 7.83 9.16
CA LEU A 62 -8.50 8.58 10.37
C LEU A 62 -8.30 10.07 10.06
N GLN A 63 -7.60 10.41 8.99
CA GLN A 63 -7.44 11.80 8.53
C GLN A 63 -8.80 12.43 8.17
N GLY A 64 -9.70 11.68 7.53
CA GLY A 64 -11.07 12.10 7.26
C GLY A 64 -11.89 12.31 8.54
N THR A 65 -11.64 11.50 9.56
CA THR A 65 -12.28 11.63 10.88
C THR A 65 -11.76 12.84 11.66
N ALA A 66 -10.46 13.14 11.55
CA ALA A 66 -9.79 14.25 12.24
C ALA A 66 -10.41 15.62 11.96
N VAL A 67 -11.03 15.80 10.80
CA VAL A 67 -11.82 16.99 10.43
C VAL A 67 -12.87 17.35 11.49
N HIS A 68 -13.35 16.37 12.24
CA HIS A 68 -14.38 16.51 13.26
C HIS A 68 -13.87 16.72 14.69
N ASP A 69 -12.55 16.63 14.90
CA ASP A 69 -11.90 16.94 16.17
C ASP A 69 -11.43 18.39 16.26
N ASP A 70 -11.35 19.09 15.13
CA ASP A 70 -11.05 20.52 15.07
C ASP A 70 -12.22 21.34 15.66
N PRO A 71 -12.01 22.06 16.78
CA PRO A 71 -13.05 22.88 17.42
C PRO A 71 -13.42 24.14 16.61
N ASP A 72 -12.54 24.63 15.75
CA ASP A 72 -12.73 25.85 14.96
C ASP A 72 -13.42 25.58 13.61
N GLY A 73 -13.47 24.31 13.19
CA GLY A 73 -14.26 23.86 12.03
C GLY A 73 -13.58 24.05 10.67
N ASP A 74 -12.27 24.33 10.67
CA ASP A 74 -11.44 24.54 9.48
C ASP A 74 -10.89 23.22 8.91
N GLY A 75 -11.47 22.09 9.37
CA GLY A 75 -10.84 20.78 9.58
C GLY A 75 -10.23 20.03 8.40
N ALA A 76 -10.18 20.58 7.19
CA ALA A 76 -9.44 19.97 6.08
C ALA A 76 -7.94 20.29 6.13
N GLU A 77 -7.54 21.49 6.58
CA GLU A 77 -6.13 21.90 6.58
C GLU A 77 -5.36 21.41 7.83
N ASN A 78 -6.07 21.02 8.90
CA ASN A 78 -5.50 20.67 10.20
C ASN A 78 -5.55 19.18 10.56
N SER A 79 -5.80 18.27 9.61
CA SER A 79 -5.86 16.82 9.91
C SER A 79 -4.55 16.29 10.55
N THR A 80 -3.41 16.90 10.22
CA THR A 80 -2.10 16.62 10.82
C THR A 80 -1.99 17.00 12.30
N GLU A 81 -2.91 17.81 12.84
CA GLU A 81 -2.96 18.14 14.27
C GLU A 81 -3.54 17.01 15.13
N PHE A 82 -4.15 15.99 14.50
CA PHE A 82 -4.78 14.86 15.19
C PHE A 82 -4.31 13.49 14.70
N VAL A 83 -3.80 13.38 13.46
CA VAL A 83 -3.29 12.13 12.87
C VAL A 83 -2.03 12.43 12.09
N ASP A 84 -1.00 11.62 12.30
CA ASP A 84 0.24 11.74 11.52
C ASP A 84 0.84 10.34 11.27
N ASP A 85 1.66 10.22 10.24
CA ASP A 85 2.43 9.01 9.97
C ASP A 85 3.89 9.19 10.37
N PHE A 86 4.32 8.41 11.36
CA PHE A 86 5.71 8.42 11.81
C PHE A 86 6.53 7.44 10.98
N ARG A 87 7.40 7.97 10.10
CA ARG A 87 8.42 7.18 9.40
C ARG A 87 9.75 7.17 10.15
N SER A 88 10.33 5.99 10.31
CA SER A 88 11.67 5.82 10.89
C SER A 88 12.56 4.92 10.03
N SER A 89 13.85 5.24 9.98
CA SER A 89 14.85 4.33 9.44
C SER A 89 15.02 3.14 10.38
N HIS A 90 14.95 1.93 9.86
CA HIS A 90 15.05 0.71 10.64
C HIS A 90 16.09 -0.23 10.03
N TRP A 91 17.03 -0.71 10.83
CA TRP A 91 18.18 -1.47 10.31
C TRP A 91 17.79 -2.78 9.61
N LEU A 92 16.71 -3.44 10.06
CA LEU A 92 16.31 -4.75 9.54
C LEU A 92 15.53 -4.65 8.21
N VAL A 93 14.64 -3.66 8.11
CA VAL A 93 13.66 -3.53 7.02
C VAL A 93 13.88 -2.26 6.20
N GLY A 94 14.97 -1.53 6.43
CA GLY A 94 15.26 -0.23 5.81
C GLY A 94 14.46 0.91 6.43
N TRP A 95 13.13 0.77 6.46
CA TRP A 95 12.22 1.75 7.04
C TRP A 95 10.97 1.09 7.62
N SER A 96 10.37 1.76 8.61
CA SER A 96 9.04 1.45 9.13
C SER A 96 8.21 2.71 9.25
N GLU A 97 6.91 2.56 9.09
CA GLU A 97 5.91 3.61 9.25
C GLU A 97 4.86 3.15 10.24
N GLN A 98 4.41 4.05 11.09
CA GLN A 98 3.38 3.78 12.08
C GLN A 98 2.44 4.97 12.19
N ILE A 99 1.14 4.71 12.23
CA ILE A 99 0.16 5.79 12.43
C ILE A 99 0.21 6.22 13.90
N MET A 100 0.25 7.52 14.14
CA MET A 100 0.06 8.11 15.46
C MET A 100 -1.16 9.02 15.43
N CYS A 101 -1.86 9.11 16.55
CA CYS A 101 -2.97 10.04 16.68
C CYS A 101 -2.99 10.71 18.05
N ARG A 102 -3.57 11.90 18.08
CA ARG A 102 -3.87 12.60 19.32
C ARG A 102 -4.99 11.86 20.04
N VAL A 103 -4.72 11.39 21.25
CA VAL A 103 -5.66 10.64 22.10
C VAL A 103 -6.56 11.61 22.87
N LEU A 104 -5.98 12.69 23.41
CA LEU A 104 -6.66 13.63 24.31
C LEU A 104 -6.93 14.99 23.65
N ILE A 105 -8.14 15.51 23.89
CA ILE A 105 -8.51 16.88 23.52
C ILE A 105 -7.72 17.86 24.42
N ASP A 106 -7.91 17.78 25.74
CA ASP A 106 -7.10 18.48 26.75
C ASP A 106 -6.00 17.55 27.29
N PRO A 107 -4.71 17.83 27.00
CA PRO A 107 -3.59 17.02 27.46
C PRO A 107 -3.42 17.02 28.99
N ASN A 108 -3.97 18.01 29.70
CA ASN A 108 -3.91 18.09 31.17
C ASN A 108 -5.18 17.55 31.84
N GLY A 109 -6.17 17.12 31.05
CA GLY A 109 -7.44 16.59 31.52
C GLY A 109 -7.35 15.15 32.02
N LEU A 110 -8.47 14.63 32.53
CA LEU A 110 -8.58 13.21 32.88
C LEU A 110 -8.74 12.37 31.60
N ILE A 111 -8.31 11.10 31.68
CA ILE A 111 -8.56 10.12 30.63
C ILE A 111 -9.99 9.60 30.83
N GLU A 112 -10.94 10.26 30.17
CA GLU A 112 -12.36 9.93 30.20
C GLU A 112 -12.97 10.16 28.81
N ILE A 113 -14.10 9.50 28.52
CA ILE A 113 -14.70 9.47 27.18
C ILE A 113 -14.91 10.86 26.55
N ASP A 114 -15.29 11.85 27.36
CA ASP A 114 -15.55 13.22 26.89
C ASP A 114 -14.27 14.01 26.54
N ASN A 115 -13.10 13.53 26.99
CA ASN A 115 -11.78 14.11 26.68
C ASN A 115 -11.01 13.32 25.60
N LEU A 116 -11.59 12.25 25.06
CA LEU A 116 -10.99 11.49 23.96
C LEU A 116 -11.33 12.13 22.62
N THR A 117 -10.38 12.14 21.69
CA THR A 117 -10.65 12.55 20.30
C THR A 117 -11.53 11.51 19.60
N ARG A 118 -12.33 11.95 18.64
CA ARG A 118 -13.14 11.08 17.78
C ARG A 118 -12.25 10.20 16.91
N THR A 119 -11.15 10.77 16.43
CA THR A 119 -10.10 10.06 15.70
C THR A 119 -9.58 8.86 16.49
N PHE A 120 -9.25 9.06 17.78
CA PHE A 120 -8.79 7.95 18.62
C PHE A 120 -9.90 6.92 18.82
N CYS A 121 -11.13 7.35 19.11
CA CYS A 121 -12.27 6.43 19.23
C CYS A 121 -12.47 5.60 17.94
N ARG A 122 -12.33 6.23 16.77
CA ARG A 122 -12.41 5.57 15.47
C ARG A 122 -11.31 4.53 15.29
N SER A 123 -10.08 4.84 15.70
CA SER A 123 -8.97 3.88 15.64
C SER A 123 -9.25 2.60 16.46
N VAL A 124 -9.88 2.74 17.63
CA VAL A 124 -10.28 1.60 18.47
C VAL A 124 -11.37 0.77 17.77
N GLU A 125 -12.34 1.42 17.12
CA GLU A 125 -13.36 0.72 16.34
C GLU A 125 -12.77 -0.08 15.18
N ILE A 126 -11.82 0.52 14.45
CA ILE A 126 -11.09 -0.13 13.37
C ILE A 126 -10.33 -1.35 13.91
N GLN A 127 -9.59 -1.19 15.00
CA GLN A 127 -8.84 -2.28 15.61
C GLN A 127 -9.74 -3.47 16.00
N HIS A 128 -10.90 -3.17 16.59
CA HIS A 128 -11.89 -4.21 16.93
C HIS A 128 -12.48 -4.87 15.69
N ALA A 129 -12.81 -4.11 14.65
CA ALA A 129 -13.32 -4.65 13.40
C ALA A 129 -12.29 -5.56 12.71
N LEU A 130 -11.01 -5.17 12.72
CA LEU A 130 -9.91 -5.96 12.14
C LEU A 130 -9.64 -7.28 12.89
N ALA A 131 -10.00 -7.37 14.17
CA ALA A 131 -9.91 -8.61 14.91
C ALA A 131 -10.92 -9.67 14.41
N ASP A 132 -12.07 -9.22 13.92
CA ASP A 132 -13.11 -10.08 13.33
C ASP A 132 -12.87 -10.32 11.83
N TYR A 133 -12.41 -9.29 11.10
CA TYR A 133 -12.15 -9.36 9.66
C TYR A 133 -10.92 -8.53 9.27
N PRO A 134 -9.80 -9.15 8.83
CA PRO A 134 -8.49 -8.49 8.76
C PRO A 134 -8.31 -7.52 7.57
N ILE A 135 -9.35 -7.30 6.76
CA ILE A 135 -9.30 -6.44 5.57
C ILE A 135 -10.16 -5.20 5.84
N PHE A 136 -9.54 -4.02 5.79
CA PHE A 136 -10.25 -2.76 6.00
C PHE A 136 -11.00 -2.31 4.74
N ASP A 137 -10.37 -2.42 3.57
CA ASP A 137 -10.95 -2.08 2.27
C ASP A 137 -10.61 -3.16 1.24
N GLU A 138 -11.61 -3.97 0.88
CA GLU A 138 -11.46 -5.05 -0.10
C GLU A 138 -11.17 -4.54 -1.52
N SER A 139 -11.73 -3.39 -1.88
CA SER A 139 -11.57 -2.86 -3.24
C SER A 139 -10.14 -2.35 -3.42
N ASP A 140 -9.64 -1.62 -2.44
CA ASP A 140 -8.27 -1.12 -2.42
C ASP A 140 -7.23 -2.26 -2.39
N TRP A 141 -7.48 -3.31 -1.59
CA TRP A 141 -6.60 -4.47 -1.53
C TRP A 141 -6.59 -5.26 -2.84
N SER A 142 -7.77 -5.53 -3.42
CA SER A 142 -7.90 -6.27 -4.68
C SER A 142 -7.21 -5.54 -5.84
N GLU A 143 -7.32 -4.21 -5.91
CA GLU A 143 -6.66 -3.42 -6.95
C GLU A 143 -5.13 -3.46 -6.80
N LEU A 144 -4.64 -3.40 -5.57
CA LEU A 144 -3.21 -3.48 -5.28
C LEU A 144 -2.63 -4.86 -5.62
N GLU A 145 -3.33 -5.94 -5.25
CA GLU A 145 -2.92 -7.29 -5.64
C GLU A 145 -2.89 -7.48 -7.15
N TYR A 146 -3.92 -6.98 -7.84
CA TYR A 146 -3.96 -7.04 -9.30
C TYR A 146 -2.78 -6.28 -9.92
N THR A 147 -2.56 -5.04 -9.50
CA THR A 147 -1.47 -4.19 -10.02
C THR A 147 -0.11 -4.87 -9.81
N GLU A 148 0.16 -5.38 -8.62
CA GLU A 148 1.45 -6.03 -8.31
C GLU A 148 1.63 -7.36 -9.04
N CYS A 149 0.56 -8.12 -9.22
CA CYS A 149 0.57 -9.32 -10.02
C CYS A 149 0.93 -9.01 -11.48
N MET A 150 0.32 -7.95 -12.04
CA MET A 150 0.62 -7.50 -13.40
C MET A 150 2.05 -6.99 -13.53
N GLU A 151 2.53 -6.16 -12.59
CA GLU A 151 3.92 -5.69 -12.58
C GLU A 151 4.93 -6.84 -12.46
N ALA A 152 4.67 -7.82 -11.58
CA ALA A 152 5.52 -9.00 -11.45
C ALA A 152 5.50 -9.86 -12.71
N PHE A 153 4.33 -10.02 -13.34
CA PHE A 153 4.20 -10.72 -14.62
C PHE A 153 4.98 -10.00 -15.71
N GLU A 154 4.78 -8.69 -15.90
CA GLU A 154 5.49 -7.89 -16.89
C GLU A 154 7.01 -7.90 -16.67
N SER A 155 7.46 -7.78 -15.41
CA SER A 155 8.88 -7.83 -15.07
C SER A 155 9.50 -9.19 -15.38
N THR A 156 8.84 -10.28 -14.96
CA THR A 156 9.30 -11.65 -15.20
C THR A 156 9.29 -11.97 -16.69
N TRP A 157 8.19 -11.65 -17.36
CA TRP A 157 8.02 -11.88 -18.79
C TRP A 157 9.05 -11.11 -19.61
N SER A 158 9.24 -9.82 -19.32
CA SER A 158 10.28 -9.01 -19.97
C SER A 158 11.68 -9.55 -19.73
N GLY A 159 11.95 -10.10 -18.53
CA GLY A 159 13.20 -10.77 -18.21
C GLY A 159 13.41 -12.06 -19.01
N MET A 160 12.38 -12.92 -19.09
CA MET A 160 12.40 -14.16 -19.87
C MET A 160 12.56 -13.88 -21.37
N PHE A 161 11.82 -12.89 -21.89
CA PHE A 161 11.95 -12.45 -23.27
C PHE A 161 13.32 -11.87 -23.58
N TRP A 162 13.89 -11.10 -22.66
CA TRP A 162 15.26 -10.63 -22.85
C TRP A 162 16.27 -11.78 -22.85
N GLU A 163 16.09 -12.87 -22.11
CA GLU A 163 16.99 -14.02 -22.18
C GLU A 163 16.83 -14.83 -23.49
N GLU A 164 15.60 -15.06 -23.95
CA GLU A 164 15.32 -15.85 -25.16
C GLU A 164 15.51 -15.07 -26.48
N VAL A 165 15.30 -13.75 -26.44
CA VAL A 165 15.35 -12.85 -27.61
C VAL A 165 16.57 -11.94 -27.59
N SER A 166 17.40 -11.98 -26.54
CA SER A 166 18.67 -11.27 -26.50
C SER A 166 19.50 -11.64 -27.73
N PRO A 167 20.14 -10.64 -28.37
CA PRO A 167 21.08 -10.88 -29.45
C PRO A 167 22.24 -11.82 -29.08
N ASN A 168 22.43 -12.14 -27.81
CA ASN A 168 23.44 -13.09 -27.37
C ASN A 168 22.95 -14.55 -27.30
N HIS A 169 21.63 -14.80 -27.39
CA HIS A 169 21.02 -16.14 -27.40
C HIS A 169 20.18 -16.45 -28.66
N ALA A 170 19.77 -15.44 -29.41
CA ALA A 170 19.22 -15.66 -30.76
C ALA A 170 20.33 -16.11 -31.71
N ASP A 171 20.16 -17.30 -32.31
CA ASP A 171 20.89 -17.72 -33.51
C ASP A 171 20.87 -16.57 -34.55
N GLU A 172 22.02 -16.27 -35.17
CA GLU A 172 22.17 -15.26 -36.23
C GLU A 172 21.08 -15.38 -37.31
N ASN A 173 20.58 -16.60 -37.59
CA ASN A 173 19.49 -16.83 -38.53
C ASN A 173 18.15 -16.27 -38.04
N MET A 174 17.86 -16.37 -36.74
CA MET A 174 16.61 -15.86 -36.15
C MET A 174 16.62 -14.33 -36.13
N LYS A 175 17.77 -13.70 -35.82
CA LYS A 175 17.95 -12.25 -35.98
C LYS A 175 17.75 -11.82 -37.42
N TYR A 176 18.33 -12.56 -38.38
CA TYR A 176 18.21 -12.29 -39.79
C TYR A 176 16.78 -12.46 -40.32
N ASP A 177 16.04 -13.46 -39.84
CA ASP A 177 14.65 -13.70 -40.23
C ASP A 177 13.70 -12.63 -39.68
N VAL A 178 13.91 -12.17 -38.45
CA VAL A 178 13.18 -11.05 -37.85
C VAL A 178 13.51 -9.74 -38.59
N TRP A 179 14.79 -9.45 -38.81
CA TRP A 179 15.25 -8.30 -39.58
C TRP A 179 14.68 -8.30 -41.01
N ARG A 180 14.70 -9.45 -41.69
CA ARG A 180 14.14 -9.61 -43.04
C ARG A 180 12.64 -9.35 -43.06
N LYS A 181 11.88 -9.90 -42.11
CA LYS A 181 10.43 -9.66 -42.02
C LYS A 181 10.09 -8.19 -41.77
N LEU A 182 10.83 -7.52 -40.89
CA LEU A 182 10.66 -6.08 -40.64
C LEU A 182 10.98 -5.24 -41.89
N THR A 183 12.01 -5.64 -42.65
CA THR A 183 12.39 -5.00 -43.92
C THR A 183 11.36 -5.25 -45.03
N GLU A 184 10.79 -6.46 -45.10
CA GLU A 184 9.72 -6.85 -46.04
C GLU A 184 8.40 -6.11 -45.76
N CYS A 185 8.13 -5.72 -44.51
CA CYS A 185 7.00 -4.88 -44.12
C CYS A 185 7.18 -3.38 -44.45
N ALA A 186 8.22 -3.02 -45.21
CA ALA A 186 8.49 -1.66 -45.68
C ALA A 186 8.75 -0.63 -44.56
N TYR A 187 9.38 -1.02 -43.46
CA TYR A 187 9.91 -0.06 -42.50
C TYR A 187 11.13 0.64 -43.12
N PRO A 188 11.08 1.97 -43.34
CA PRO A 188 12.18 2.70 -43.96
C PRO A 188 13.38 2.73 -43.03
N GLU A 189 14.59 2.71 -43.61
CA GLU A 189 15.85 2.96 -42.90
C GLU A 189 15.70 4.16 -41.95
N GLY A 190 15.82 3.95 -40.63
CA GLY A 190 15.65 5.04 -39.67
C GLY A 190 15.34 4.71 -38.21
N PHE A 191 15.07 3.45 -37.85
CA PHE A 191 14.82 3.07 -36.45
C PHE A 191 16.12 2.69 -35.74
N SER A 192 16.22 3.07 -34.47
CA SER A 192 17.27 2.62 -33.55
C SER A 192 17.10 1.14 -33.20
N ASP A 193 18.18 0.49 -32.74
CA ASP A 193 18.14 -0.91 -32.27
C ASP A 193 17.09 -1.11 -31.16
N GLU A 194 16.80 -0.06 -30.38
CA GLU A 194 15.82 -0.04 -29.29
C GLU A 194 14.38 -0.09 -29.82
N GLU A 195 14.05 0.71 -30.83
CA GLU A 195 12.73 0.71 -31.49
C GLU A 195 12.45 -0.61 -32.24
N ILE A 196 13.50 -1.24 -32.78
CA ILE A 196 13.41 -2.58 -33.39
C ILE A 196 13.12 -3.63 -32.31
N ALA A 197 13.81 -3.56 -31.16
CA ALA A 197 13.56 -4.47 -30.05
C ALA A 197 12.13 -4.34 -29.50
N GLU A 198 11.62 -3.11 -29.35
CA GLU A 198 10.23 -2.85 -28.94
C GLU A 198 9.21 -3.42 -29.92
N ALA A 199 9.42 -3.24 -31.23
CA ALA A 199 8.54 -3.78 -32.26
C ALA A 199 8.54 -5.32 -32.27
N VAL A 200 9.70 -5.94 -32.04
CA VAL A 200 9.84 -7.39 -31.92
C VAL A 200 9.11 -7.89 -30.67
N LEU A 201 9.29 -7.23 -29.53
CA LEU A 201 8.59 -7.56 -28.28
C LEU A 201 7.07 -7.50 -28.46
N ALA A 202 6.55 -6.43 -29.07
CA ALA A 202 5.13 -6.29 -29.38
C ALA A 202 4.62 -7.38 -30.34
N TRP A 203 5.38 -7.70 -31.38
CA TRP A 203 5.02 -8.74 -32.34
C TRP A 203 5.01 -10.14 -31.72
N THR A 204 6.00 -10.44 -30.89
CA THR A 204 6.07 -11.71 -30.16
C THR A 204 5.01 -11.82 -29.08
N TRP A 205 4.59 -10.69 -28.49
CA TRP A 205 3.47 -10.64 -27.55
C TRP A 205 2.17 -11.06 -28.23
N ASP A 206 1.86 -10.49 -29.40
CA ASP A 206 0.64 -10.85 -30.15
C ASP A 206 0.63 -12.34 -30.56
N PHE A 207 1.79 -12.88 -30.95
CA PHE A 207 1.92 -14.29 -31.31
C PHE A 207 1.86 -15.22 -30.11
N ALA A 208 2.56 -14.92 -29.02
CA ALA A 208 2.54 -15.70 -27.79
C ALA A 208 1.15 -15.69 -27.15
N TRP A 209 0.45 -14.56 -27.20
CA TRP A 209 -0.92 -14.44 -26.71
C TRP A 209 -1.91 -15.23 -27.58
N ALA A 210 -1.75 -15.21 -28.90
CA ALA A 210 -2.56 -16.01 -29.81
C ALA A 210 -2.33 -17.53 -29.61
N ASP A 211 -1.08 -17.95 -29.39
CA ASP A 211 -0.72 -19.36 -29.14
C ASP A 211 -1.17 -19.82 -27.75
N TYR A 212 -1.04 -18.96 -26.74
CA TYR A 212 -1.59 -19.19 -25.40
C TYR A 212 -3.12 -19.33 -25.45
N HIS A 213 -3.83 -18.42 -26.12
CA HIS A 213 -5.27 -18.56 -26.33
C HIS A 213 -5.61 -19.84 -27.08
N ALA A 214 -4.91 -20.19 -28.16
CA ALA A 214 -5.19 -21.41 -28.91
C ALA A 214 -4.97 -22.69 -28.08
N THR A 215 -3.97 -22.68 -27.21
CA THR A 215 -3.56 -23.84 -26.40
C THR A 215 -4.37 -23.99 -25.12
N TYR A 216 -4.76 -22.88 -24.49
CA TYR A 216 -5.39 -22.85 -23.17
C TYR A 216 -6.82 -22.30 -23.17
N ALA A 217 -7.40 -21.92 -24.33
CA ALA A 217 -8.80 -21.45 -24.41
C ALA A 217 -9.80 -22.41 -23.79
N ASP A 218 -9.60 -23.72 -23.95
CA ASP A 218 -10.50 -24.75 -23.42
C ASP A 218 -10.37 -24.89 -21.89
N GLN A 219 -9.28 -24.41 -21.30
CA GLN A 219 -9.03 -24.45 -19.85
C GLN A 219 -9.53 -23.17 -19.15
N LEU A 220 -9.68 -22.07 -19.88
CA LEU A 220 -10.22 -20.80 -19.37
C LEU A 220 -11.75 -20.82 -19.13
N VAL A 221 -12.45 -21.90 -19.51
CA VAL A 221 -13.91 -22.07 -19.30
C VAL A 221 -14.26 -22.46 -17.86
N LEU A 222 -13.27 -22.58 -16.96
CA LEU A 222 -13.45 -23.04 -15.58
C LEU A 222 -13.31 -21.95 -14.50
N PHE A 223 -13.29 -20.68 -14.88
CA PHE A 223 -13.39 -19.54 -13.96
C PHE A 223 -14.58 -18.65 -14.31
#